data_AF-A0A378IFI0-F1
#
_entry.id   AF-A0A378IFI0-F1
#
_cell.length_a   1.000
_cell.length_b   1.000
_cell.length_c   1.000
_cell.angle_alpha   90.00
_cell.angle_beta   90.00
_cell.angle_gamma   90.00
#
_symmetry.space_group_name_H-M   'P 1'
#
loop_
_entity.id
_entity.type
_entity.pdbx_description
1 polymer ?
#
loop_
_entity_poly.entity_id
_entity_poly.type
_entity_poly.pdbx_seq_one_letter_code
_entity_poly.pdbx_strand_id
1 'polypeptide(L)' 'MNRGGFSWKRLIGISALKAKISRKIGIPLTQSGRQRKLGAFIIQLLRTILLEKKKKQ' A
#
# COMPACT_ATOMS: atom_id res chain seq x y z
N MET A 1 -5.66 4.83 20.91
CA MET A 1 -7.08 5.15 20.61
C MET A 1 -7.14 6.46 19.83
N ASN A 2 -7.31 6.41 18.51
CA ASN A 2 -7.58 7.63 17.74
C ASN A 2 -9.10 7.85 17.73
N ARG A 3 -9.51 8.87 18.49
CA ARG A 3 -10.88 9.35 18.61
C ARG A 3 -11.42 9.65 17.21
N GLY A 4 -12.61 9.15 16.90
CA GLY A 4 -13.30 9.26 15.61
C GLY A 4 -13.49 10.71 15.15
N GLY A 5 -12.42 11.33 14.66
CA GLY A 5 -12.41 12.68 14.12
C GLY A 5 -13.14 12.68 12.79
N PHE A 6 -14.34 13.24 12.80
CA PHE A 6 -15.14 13.50 11.61
C PHE A 6 -14.31 14.33 10.62
N SER A 7 -14.01 13.75 9.45
CA SER A 7 -13.19 14.41 8.44
C SER A 7 -14.08 14.99 7.36
N TRP A 8 -14.16 16.33 7.30
CA TRP A 8 -14.83 17.08 6.24
C TRP A 8 -14.38 16.62 4.84
N LYS A 9 -13.11 16.22 4.68
CA LYS A 9 -12.57 15.70 3.41
C LYS A 9 -13.21 14.37 2.98
N ARG A 10 -13.74 13.58 3.92
CA ARG A 10 -14.46 12.33 3.66
C ARG A 10 -15.93 12.58 3.34
N LEU A 11 -16.55 13.55 4.02
CA LEU A 11 -17.92 14.02 3.74
C LEU A 11 -18.06 14.67 2.36
N ILE A 12 -17.10 15.54 1.99
CA ILE A 12 -17.05 16.20 0.67
C ILE A 12 -16.77 15.19 -0.46
N GLY A 13 -16.44 13.93 -0.13
CA GLY A 13 -16.31 12.85 -1.12
C GLY A 13 -14.98 12.81 -1.86
N ILE A 14 -14.03 13.69 -1.55
CA ILE A 14 -12.68 13.72 -2.16
C ILE A 14 -11.96 12.39 -1.96
N SER A 15 -12.13 11.76 -0.78
CA SER A 15 -11.61 10.42 -0.50
C SER A 15 -12.23 9.34 -1.39
N ALA A 16 -13.54 9.40 -1.64
CA ALA A 16 -14.26 8.45 -2.48
C ALA A 16 -13.87 8.61 -3.96
N LEU A 17 -13.66 9.85 -4.43
CA LEU A 17 -13.20 10.13 -5.78
C LEU A 17 -11.80 9.55 -6.02
N LYS A 18 -10.84 9.75 -5.11
CA LYS A 18 -9.50 9.16 -5.20
C LYS A 18 -9.57 7.63 -5.27
N ALA A 19 -10.44 7.02 -4.47
CA ALA A 19 -10.65 5.57 -4.49
C ALA A 19 -11.28 5.08 -5.79
N LYS A 20 -12.28 5.79 -6.33
CA LYS A 20 -12.93 5.46 -7.61
C LYS A 20 -11.95 5.56 -8.79
N ILE A 21 -11.16 6.64 -8.86
CA ILE A 21 -10.15 6.82 -9.91
C ILE A 21 -9.08 5.72 -9.81
N SER A 22 -8.60 5.40 -8.60
CA SER A 22 -7.63 4.32 -8.40
C SER A 22 -8.16 2.95 -8.81
N ARG A 23 -9.46 2.68 -8.61
CA ARG A 23 -10.12 1.44 -9.08
C ARG A 23 -10.31 1.42 -10.59
N LYS A 24 -10.67 2.56 -11.19
CA LYS A 24 -10.90 2.68 -12.64
C LYS A 24 -9.61 2.53 -13.45
N ILE A 25 -8.49 3.06 -12.94
CA ILE A 25 -7.18 3.00 -13.61
C ILE A 25 -6.43 1.70 -13.27
N GLY A 26 -6.81 0.97 -12.20
CA GLY A 26 -6.12 -0.23 -11.73
C GLY A 26 -4.75 0.04 -11.06
N ILE A 27 -4.29 1.29 -11.10
CA ILE A 27 -3.05 1.74 -10.48
C ILE A 27 -3.37 2.32 -9.10
N PRO A 28 -2.74 1.81 -8.02
CA PRO A 28 -2.92 2.35 -6.68
C PRO A 28 -2.37 3.78 -6.61
N LEU A 29 -3.26 4.76 -6.70
CA LEU A 29 -2.91 6.19 -6.59
C LEU A 29 -2.64 6.60 -5.13
N THR A 30 -2.97 5.74 -4.17
CA THR A 30 -2.70 5.99 -2.76
C THR A 30 -1.23 5.67 -2.44
N GLN A 31 -0.59 6.55 -1.68
CA GLN A 31 0.77 6.34 -1.20
C GLN A 31 0.87 5.03 -0.41
N SER A 32 -0.10 4.76 0.47
CA SER A 32 -0.17 3.52 1.26
C SER A 32 -0.30 2.25 0.39
N GLY A 33 -1.02 2.31 -0.73
CA GLY A 33 -1.15 1.19 -1.66
C GLY A 33 0.16 0.86 -2.37
N ARG A 34 0.91 1.89 -2.79
CA ARG A 34 2.25 1.70 -3.35
C ARG A 34 3.24 1.17 -2.32
N GLN A 35 3.21 1.69 -1.10
CA GLN A 35 4.08 1.22 -0.02
C GLN A 35 3.85 -0.26 0.32
N ARG A 36 2.60 -0.76 0.26
CA ARG A 36 2.31 -2.19 0.45
C ARG A 36 2.90 -3.06 -0.66
N LYS A 37 2.78 -2.64 -1.93
CA LYS A 37 3.36 -3.40 -3.06
C LYS A 37 4.89 -3.42 -3.00
N LEU A 38 5.50 -2.26 -2.76
CA LEU A 38 6.96 -2.16 -2.63
C LEU A 38 7.47 -2.92 -1.40
N GLY A 39 6.79 -2.82 -0.27
CA GLY A 39 7.14 -3.58 0.94
C GLY A 39 7.09 -5.09 0.70
N ALA A 40 6.03 -5.60 0.07
CA ALA A 40 5.95 -7.01 -0.29
C ALA A 40 7.09 -7.44 -1.22
N PHE A 41 7.44 -6.62 -2.22
CA PHE A 41 8.54 -6.89 -3.15
C PHE A 41 9.90 -6.92 -2.45
N ILE A 42 10.17 -5.95 -1.58
CA ILE A 42 11.41 -5.88 -0.79
C ILE A 42 11.53 -7.10 0.13
N ILE A 43 10.45 -7.48 0.81
CA ILE A 43 10.43 -8.66 1.69
C ILE A 43 10.66 -9.94 0.87
N GLN A 44 10.03 -10.07 -0.30
CA GLN A 44 10.22 -11.22 -1.19
C GLN A 44 11.67 -11.32 -1.66
N LEU A 45 12.27 -10.18 -2.06
CA LEU A 45 13.65 -10.11 -2.50
C LEU A 45 14.61 -10.49 -1.37
N LEU A 46 14.42 -9.90 -0.18
CA LEU A 46 15.23 -10.16 1.00
C LEU A 46 15.12 -11.63 1.45
N ARG A 47 13.91 -12.21 1.39
CA ARG A 47 13.69 -13.64 1.65
C ARG A 47 14.42 -14.52 0.64
N THR A 48 14.41 -14.14 -0.64
CA THR A 48 15.10 -14.90 -1.70
C THR A 48 16.60 -14.88 -1.50
N ILE A 49 17.19 -13.71 -1.26
CA ILE A 49 18.62 -13.54 -0.97
C ILE A 49 19.02 -14.29 0.31
N LEU A 50 18.19 -14.24 1.35
CA LEU A 50 18.44 -14.96 2.60
C LEU A 50 18.37 -16.49 2.41
N LEU A 51 17.38 -16.98 1.65
CA LEU A 51 17.27 -18.39 1.31
C LEU A 51 18.45 -18.87 0.46
N GLU A 52 18.92 -18.04 -0.47
CA GLU A 52 20.10 -18.32 -1.28
C GLU A 52 21.38 -18.40 -0.42
N LYS A 53 21.55 -17.47 0.53
CA LYS A 53 22.62 -17.53 1.53
C LYS A 53 22.57 -18.80 2.38
N LYS A 54 21.37 -19.24 2.79
CA LYS A 54 21.19 -20.44 3.62
C LYS A 54 21.50 -21.74 2.86
N LYS A 55 21.32 -21.77 1.53
CA LYS A 55 21.54 -22.96 0.70
C LYS A 55 23.02 -23.20 0.36
N LYS A 56 23.87 -22.19 0.54
CA LYS A 56 25.29 -22.20 0.15
C LYS A 56 26.24 -22.50 1.32
N GLN A 57 25.72 -22.53 2.55
CA GLN A 57 26.36 -23.18 3.69
C GLN A 57 25.82 -24.60 3.81
#